data_AF-A0A1M7Y931-F1
#
_entry.id   AF-A0A1M7Y931-F1
#
_cell.length_a   1.000
_cell.length_b   1.000
_cell.length_c   1.000
_cell.angle_alpha   90.00
_cell.angle_beta   90.00
_cell.angle_gamma   90.00
#
_symmetry.space_group_name_H-M   'P 1'
#
loop_
_entity.id
_entity.type
_entity.pdbx_description
1 polymer ?
#
loop_
_entity_poly.entity_id
_entity_poly.type
_entity_poly.pdbx_seq_one_letter_code
_entity_poly.pdbx_strand_id
1 'polypeptide(L)' 'MHLFETEKGDRWVCIHCGVEEKEMIEQKKWEYIFDREDQTLRCSICGKADYDIED' A
#
# COMPACT_ATOMS: atom_id res chain seq x y z
N MET A 1 6.08 -2.35 1.85
CA MET A 1 4.89 -1.55 1.50
C MET A 1 5.05 -0.99 0.11
N HIS A 2 4.00 -1.04 -0.71
CA HIS A 2 3.98 -0.48 -2.06
C HIS A 2 3.49 0.97 -2.02
N LEU A 3 4.25 1.89 -2.62
CA LEU A 3 3.80 3.25 -2.85
C LEU A 3 3.05 3.31 -4.18
N PHE A 4 1.83 3.83 -4.12
CA PHE A 4 1.03 4.15 -5.30
C PHE A 4 0.79 5.65 -5.40
N GLU A 5 1.09 6.25 -6.54
CA GLU A 5 0.63 7.60 -6.86
C GLU A 5 -0.86 7.52 -7.25
N THR A 6 -1.66 8.44 -6.72
CA THR A 6 -3.10 8.51 -6.98
C THR A 6 -3.52 9.93 -7.31
N GLU A 7 -4.71 10.11 -7.89
CA GLU A 7 -5.26 11.45 -8.16
C GLU A 7 -5.36 12.36 -6.92
N LYS A 8 -5.37 11.77 -5.71
CA LYS A 8 -5.48 12.49 -4.42
C LYS A 8 -4.16 12.56 -3.66
N GLY A 9 -3.06 12.21 -4.31
CA GLY A 9 -1.72 12.09 -3.72
C GLY A 9 -1.35 10.64 -3.36
N ASP A 10 -0.12 10.48 -2.92
CA ASP A 10 0.48 9.16 -2.76
C ASP A 10 -0.14 8.36 -1.61
N ARG A 11 -0.25 7.05 -1.83
CA ARG A 11 -0.81 6.10 -0.88
C ARG A 11 0.08 4.90 -0.72
N TRP A 12 0.39 4.59 0.53
CA TRP A 12 1.06 3.35 0.89
C TRP A 12 0.06 2.21 1.02
N VAL A 13 0.34 1.05 0.44
CA VAL A 13 -0.49 -0.15 0.49
C VAL A 13 0.38 -1.35 0.87
N CYS A 14 -0.03 -2.15 1.85
CA CYS A 14 0.70 -3.36 2.20
C CYS A 14 0.64 -4.40 1.08
N ILE A 15 1.55 -5.37 1.11
CA ILE A 15 1.65 -6.42 0.10
C ILE A 15 0.35 -7.23 -0.02
N HIS A 16 -0.33 -7.48 1.10
CA HIS A 16 -1.61 -8.20 1.12
C HIS A 16 -2.71 -7.42 0.39
N CYS A 17 -2.96 -6.17 0.80
CA CYS A 17 -3.97 -5.34 0.15
C CYS A 17 -3.60 -4.99 -1.30
N GLY A 18 -2.31 -4.91 -1.65
CA GLY A 18 -1.88 -4.70 -3.03
C GLY A 18 -2.30 -5.82 -3.98
N VAL A 19 -2.44 -7.05 -3.45
CA VAL A 19 -2.91 -8.22 -4.19
C VAL A 19 -4.43 -8.34 -4.12
N GLU A 20 -5.01 -8.23 -2.92
CA GLU A 20 -6.45 -8.40 -2.69
C GLU A 20 -7.27 -7.31 -3.41
N GLU A 21 -6.78 -6.07 -3.40
CA GLU A 21 -7.46 -4.92 -3.99
C GLU A 21 -6.90 -4.55 -5.37
N LYS A 22 -6.22 -5.48 -6.05
CA LYS A 22 -5.58 -5.21 -7.35
C LYS A 22 -6.56 -4.64 -8.37
N GLU A 23 -7.77 -5.21 -8.46
CA GLU A 23 -8.80 -4.73 -9.38
C GLU A 23 -9.19 -3.27 -9.09
N MET A 24 -9.28 -2.89 -7.81
CA MET A 24 -9.60 -1.52 -7.40
C MET A 24 -8.46 -0.55 -7.73
N ILE A 25 -7.21 -0.96 -7.51
CA ILE A 25 -6.01 -0.21 -7.85
C ILE A 25 -5.96 0.06 -9.37
N GLU A 26 -6.23 -0.96 -10.19
CA GLU A 26 -6.29 -0.85 -11.65
C GLU A 26 -7.45 0.05 -12.12
N GLN A 27 -8.66 -0.13 -11.57
CA GLN A 27 -9.83 0.68 -11.91
C GLN A 27 -9.63 2.16 -11.56
N LYS A 28 -8.98 2.45 -10.44
CA LYS A 28 -8.64 3.82 -10.02
C LYS A 28 -7.35 4.36 -10.65
N LYS A 29 -6.69 3.57 -11.50
CA LYS A 29 -5.44 3.95 -12.19
C LYS A 29 -4.36 4.42 -11.21
N TRP A 30 -4.22 3.71 -10.10
CA TRP A 30 -3.14 3.95 -9.16
C TRP A 30 -1.82 3.47 -9.77
N GLU A 31 -0.83 4.34 -9.85
CA GLU A 31 0.45 4.03 -10.47
C GLU A 31 1.44 3.54 -9.41
N TYR A 32 1.99 2.35 -9.61
CA TYR A 32 3.03 1.81 -8.74
C TYR A 32 4.34 2.57 -8.97
N ILE A 33 4.94 3.08 -7.89
CA ILE A 33 6.22 3.80 -7.97
C ILE A 33 7.38 2.92 -7.48
N PHE A 34 7.34 2.49 -6.21
CA PHE A 34 8.35 1.62 -5.61
C PHE A 34 7.84 0.93 -4.34
N ASP A 35 8.59 -0.06 -3.87
CA ASP A 35 8.40 -0.69 -2.58
C ASP A 35 9.41 -0.19 -1.55
N ARG A 36 8.96 -0.09 -0.30
CA ARG A 36 9.80 0.24 0.84
C ARG A 36 9.46 -0.64 2.03
N GLU A 37 10.48 -1.24 2.62
CA GLU A 37 10.40 -1.96 3.88
C GLU A 37 10.61 -0.97 5.03
N ASP A 38 9.51 -0.52 5.63
CA ASP A 38 9.53 0.41 6.75
C ASP A 38 8.33 0.13 7.66
N GLN A 39 8.63 -0.29 8.90
CA GLN A 39 7.64 -0.70 9.89
C GLN A 39 6.82 0.46 10.46
N THR A 40 7.20 1.71 10.18
CA THR A 40 6.40 2.89 10.56
C THR A 40 5.30 3.20 9.54
N LEU A 41 5.42 2.66 8.32
CA LEU A 41 4.39 2.84 7.30
C LEU A 41 3.11 2.08 7.65
N ARG A 42 1.98 2.66 7.27
CA ARG A 42 0.65 2.10 7.51
C ARG A 42 -0.11 2.06 6.20
N CYS A 43 -0.71 0.91 5.91
CA CYS A 43 -1.51 0.70 4.73
C CYS A 43 -2.70 1.66 4.74
N SER A 44 -2.91 2.37 3.63
CA SER A 44 -4.01 3.31 3.44
C SER A 44 -5.39 2.63 3.31
N ILE A 45 -5.41 1.29 3.19
CA ILE A 45 -6.62 0.48 3.05
C ILE A 45 -6.96 -0.18 4.39
N CYS A 46 -6.06 -0.99 4.95
CA CYS A 46 -6.32 -1.74 6.19
C CYS A 46 -5.73 -1.13 7.47
N GLY A 47 -4.90 -0.09 7.35
CA GLY A 47 -4.26 0.59 8.48
C GLY A 47 -3.10 -0.17 9.13
N LYS A 48 -2.73 -1.36 8.62
CA LYS A 48 -1.66 -2.20 9.20
C LYS A 48 -0.29 -1.92 8.58
N ALA A 49 0.78 -2.24 9.30
CA ALA A 49 2.13 -2.35 8.73
C ALA A 49 2.23 -3.63 7.85
N ASP A 50 3.29 -3.75 7.04
CA ASP A 50 3.56 -5.02 6.34
C ASP A 50 4.05 -6.13 7.27
N TYR A 51 4.75 -5.75 8.34
CA TYR A 51 5.28 -6.68 9.33
C TYR A 51 4.82 -6.22 10.71
N ASP A 52 4.22 -7.11 11.48
CA ASP A 52 4.01 -6.92 12.90
C ASP A 52 5.36 -7.06 13.61
N ILE A 53 5.67 -6.11 14.50
CA ILE A 53 6.75 -6.30 15.47
C ILE A 53 6.13 -7.10 16.60
N GLU A 54 6.48 -8.38 16.70
CA GLU A 54 6.27 -9.12 17.94
C GLU A 54 7.23 -8.53 18.99
N ASP A 55 6.67 -8.00 20.09
CA ASP A 55 7.41 -7.41 21.23
C ASP A 55 8.27 -8.45 21.97
#